data_AF-A0A0T6B7T0-F1
#
_entry.id   AF-A0A0T6B7T0-F1
#
_cell.length_a   1.000
_cell.length_b   1.000
_cell.length_c   1.000
_cell.angle_alpha   90.00
_cell.angle_beta   90.00
_cell.angle_gamma   90.00
#
_symmetry.space_group_name_H-M   'P 1'
#
loop_
_entity.id
_entity.type
_entity.pdbx_description
1 polymer ?
#
loop_
_entity_poly.entity_id
_entity_poly.type
_entity_poly.pdbx_seq_one_letter_code
_entity_poly.pdbx_strand_id
1 'polypeptide(L)'
;GHSDCLKVWSRNYYAIINRYESSIAAQFFGHTHYDEFEVFYDHHDISRPINIAYVGPSVSPYYDLNPGYRIYYIDGDHDKTTRAVMDHESWTMNLREANLYGYPIWFKLYTARQAFGMEALRPQDWDELVEKMTNEPQLFELFYKYYYKASPVRPGCDIECKKRILCDLRSGRSHDRKNLCQSIESRIDTSATLSWREWFYNTITVS
;
A
#
# COMPACT_ATOMS: atom_id res chain seq x y z
N GLY A 1 -2.06 -9.89 -0.06
CA GLY A 1 -2.97 -9.52 -1.12
C GLY A 1 -4.31 -10.06 -0.80
N HIS A 2 -5.28 -9.33 -1.29
CA HIS A 2 -6.66 -9.54 -0.95
C HIS A 2 -7.10 -10.96 -1.36
N SER A 3 -8.02 -11.55 -0.61
CA SER A 3 -8.56 -12.89 -0.89
C SER A 3 -9.57 -12.92 -2.05
N ASP A 4 -9.55 -11.91 -2.90
CA ASP A 4 -10.59 -11.68 -3.93
C ASP A 4 -10.44 -12.60 -5.13
N CYS A 5 -9.22 -13.09 -5.40
CA CYS A 5 -8.98 -14.05 -6.46
C CYS A 5 -9.00 -15.48 -5.94
N LEU A 6 -9.69 -16.37 -6.68
CA LEU A 6 -9.63 -17.81 -6.46
C LEU A 6 -8.17 -18.28 -6.42
N LYS A 7 -7.81 -19.02 -5.36
CA LYS A 7 -6.43 -19.48 -5.09
C LYS A 7 -5.70 -20.06 -6.31
N VAL A 8 -6.38 -20.88 -7.10
CA VAL A 8 -5.79 -21.50 -8.31
C VAL A 8 -5.50 -20.44 -9.37
N TRP A 9 -6.43 -19.51 -9.58
CA TRP A 9 -6.27 -18.44 -10.56
C TRP A 9 -5.16 -17.49 -10.17
N SER A 10 -5.14 -17.03 -8.91
CA SER A 10 -4.10 -16.17 -8.37
C SER A 10 -2.71 -16.80 -8.49
N ARG A 11 -2.57 -18.10 -8.24
CA ARG A 11 -1.29 -18.82 -8.42
C ARG A 11 -0.79 -18.83 -9.86
N ASN A 12 -1.68 -19.09 -10.82
CA ASN A 12 -1.32 -19.08 -12.24
C ASN A 12 -0.97 -17.66 -12.71
N TYR A 13 -1.75 -16.67 -12.30
CA TYR A 13 -1.45 -15.26 -12.58
C TYR A 13 -0.07 -14.86 -12.04
N TYR A 14 0.23 -15.20 -10.78
CA TYR A 14 1.51 -14.93 -10.15
C TYR A 14 2.69 -15.57 -10.90
N ALA A 15 2.53 -16.79 -11.42
CA ALA A 15 3.54 -17.47 -12.22
C ALA A 15 3.77 -16.81 -13.59
N ILE A 16 2.71 -16.30 -14.22
CA ILE A 16 2.81 -15.52 -15.47
C ILE A 16 3.58 -14.22 -15.21
N ILE A 17 3.24 -13.47 -14.15
CA ILE A 17 3.94 -12.24 -13.80
C ILE A 17 5.44 -12.53 -13.55
N ASN A 18 5.76 -13.59 -12.81
CA ASN A 18 7.14 -14.03 -12.61
C ASN A 18 7.86 -14.31 -13.94
N ARG A 19 7.24 -15.08 -14.83
CA ARG A 19 7.85 -15.47 -16.10
C ARG A 19 8.11 -14.28 -17.04
N TYR A 20 7.30 -13.23 -16.96
CA TYR A 20 7.35 -12.07 -17.85
C TYR A 20 7.77 -10.78 -17.11
N GLU A 21 8.51 -10.89 -16.00
CA GLU A 21 8.94 -9.75 -15.18
C GLU A 21 9.72 -8.69 -15.97
N SER A 22 10.45 -9.09 -17.02
CA SER A 22 11.21 -8.17 -17.89
C SER A 22 10.37 -7.47 -18.97
N SER A 23 9.12 -7.90 -19.16
CA SER A 23 8.20 -7.36 -20.17
C SER A 23 7.07 -6.54 -19.55
N ILE A 24 6.60 -6.92 -18.36
CA ILE A 24 5.48 -6.25 -17.67
C ILE A 24 6.04 -5.14 -16.79
N ALA A 25 5.82 -3.88 -17.18
CA ALA A 25 6.35 -2.73 -16.44
C ALA A 25 5.59 -2.40 -15.13
N ALA A 26 4.26 -2.59 -15.12
CA ALA A 26 3.39 -2.38 -13.97
C ALA A 26 2.01 -3.00 -14.22
N GLN A 27 1.22 -3.16 -13.15
CA GLN A 27 -0.17 -3.62 -13.21
C GLN A 27 -1.10 -2.60 -12.53
N PHE A 28 -2.35 -2.49 -13.01
CA PHE A 28 -3.32 -1.52 -12.50
C PHE A 28 -4.66 -2.20 -12.23
N PHE A 29 -5.15 -2.10 -11.00
CA PHE A 29 -6.38 -2.71 -10.52
C PHE A 29 -7.24 -1.69 -9.76
N GLY A 30 -8.38 -2.14 -9.26
CA GLY A 30 -9.31 -1.39 -8.42
C GLY A 30 -10.06 -2.35 -7.51
N HIS A 31 -11.40 -2.29 -7.50
CA HIS A 31 -12.30 -3.16 -6.73
C HIS A 31 -12.30 -2.94 -5.21
N THR A 32 -11.14 -2.83 -4.56
CA THR A 32 -11.06 -2.72 -3.09
C THR A 32 -11.54 -1.38 -2.55
N HIS A 33 -11.65 -0.37 -3.43
CA HIS A 33 -12.02 1.03 -3.16
C HIS A 33 -10.97 1.87 -2.41
N TYR A 34 -9.96 1.23 -1.84
CA TYR A 34 -8.89 1.87 -1.07
C TYR A 34 -7.71 2.29 -1.95
N ASP A 35 -6.85 3.15 -1.42
CA ASP A 35 -5.59 3.54 -2.02
C ASP A 35 -4.48 2.60 -1.51
N GLU A 36 -4.14 1.58 -2.30
CA GLU A 36 -3.16 0.56 -1.91
C GLU A 36 -2.41 -0.03 -3.11
N PHE A 37 -1.56 -1.02 -2.85
CA PHE A 37 -0.76 -1.70 -3.87
C PHE A 37 -0.43 -3.12 -3.42
N GLU A 38 0.07 -3.96 -4.33
CA GLU A 38 0.58 -5.30 -4.02
C GLU A 38 1.93 -5.52 -4.69
N VAL A 39 2.94 -5.88 -3.90
CA VAL A 39 4.28 -6.24 -4.38
C VAL A 39 4.30 -7.72 -4.76
N PHE A 40 4.87 -8.01 -5.92
CA PHE A 40 5.12 -9.36 -6.41
C PHE A 40 6.59 -9.70 -6.22
N TYR A 41 6.85 -10.94 -5.80
CA TYR A 41 8.18 -11.47 -5.54
C TYR A 41 8.50 -12.68 -6.42
N ASP A 42 9.79 -12.93 -6.60
CA ASP A 42 10.32 -14.12 -7.24
C ASP A 42 9.76 -15.41 -6.60
N HIS A 43 9.42 -16.43 -7.40
CA HIS A 43 8.81 -17.66 -6.89
C HIS A 43 9.76 -18.56 -6.10
N HIS A 44 11.08 -18.38 -6.20
CA HIS A 44 12.06 -19.33 -5.67
C HIS A 44 12.21 -19.18 -4.16
N ASP A 45 12.42 -17.95 -3.71
CA ASP A 45 12.68 -17.62 -2.32
C ASP A 45 11.76 -16.52 -1.76
N ILE A 46 10.90 -15.92 -2.60
CA ILE A 46 9.95 -14.88 -2.20
C ILE A 46 10.69 -13.70 -1.52
N SER A 47 11.92 -13.42 -1.96
CA SER A 47 12.77 -12.39 -1.36
C SER A 47 12.95 -11.17 -2.28
N ARG A 48 13.08 -11.40 -3.59
CA ARG A 48 13.33 -10.34 -4.57
C ARG A 48 12.02 -9.78 -5.11
N PRO A 49 11.72 -8.48 -4.93
CA PRO A 49 10.54 -7.86 -5.55
C PRO A 49 10.76 -7.72 -7.06
N ILE A 50 9.77 -8.16 -7.85
CA ILE A 50 9.85 -8.27 -9.32
C ILE A 50 8.83 -7.40 -10.05
N ASN A 51 7.71 -7.07 -9.41
CA ASN A 51 6.63 -6.32 -10.03
C ASN A 51 5.75 -5.62 -8.99
N ILE A 52 4.92 -4.70 -9.46
CA ILE A 52 4.02 -3.90 -8.63
C ILE A 52 2.63 -3.86 -9.27
N ALA A 53 1.62 -4.13 -8.47
CA ALA A 53 0.22 -3.91 -8.81
C ALA A 53 -0.30 -2.71 -8.04
N TYR A 54 -0.66 -1.65 -8.75
CA TYR A 54 -1.29 -0.48 -8.15
C TYR A 54 -2.79 -0.70 -8.05
N VAL A 55 -3.36 -0.48 -6.86
CA VAL A 55 -4.81 -0.54 -6.65
C VAL A 55 -5.34 0.88 -6.54
N GLY A 56 -6.07 1.29 -7.57
CA GLY A 56 -6.71 2.59 -7.68
C GLY A 56 -7.87 2.73 -6.70
N PRO A 57 -7.98 3.86 -5.97
CA PRO A 57 -9.09 4.08 -5.08
C PRO A 57 -10.35 4.40 -5.89
N SER A 58 -11.51 4.24 -5.25
CA SER A 58 -12.78 4.46 -5.91
C SER A 58 -13.21 5.93 -5.93
N VAL A 59 -13.97 6.31 -6.96
CA VAL A 59 -14.78 7.53 -6.96
C VAL A 59 -15.96 7.38 -5.99
N SER A 60 -16.50 6.17 -5.84
CA SER A 60 -17.58 5.91 -4.89
C SER A 60 -17.13 6.16 -3.45
N PRO A 61 -17.95 6.79 -2.60
CA PRO A 61 -17.66 6.92 -1.17
C PRO A 61 -17.94 5.63 -0.38
N TYR A 62 -18.36 4.55 -1.04
CA TYR A 62 -18.72 3.30 -0.38
C TYR A 62 -17.48 2.58 0.18
N TYR A 63 -17.38 2.27 1.48
CA TYR A 63 -18.12 2.90 2.57
C TYR A 63 -17.15 3.72 3.43
N ASP A 64 -17.65 4.82 4.00
CA ASP A 64 -16.87 5.72 4.86
C ASP A 64 -15.59 6.29 4.21
N LEU A 65 -15.63 6.48 2.88
CA LEU A 65 -14.53 7.05 2.11
C LEU A 65 -14.92 8.41 1.51
N ASN A 66 -13.93 9.27 1.30
CA ASN A 66 -14.08 10.35 0.33
C ASN A 66 -14.04 9.78 -1.11
N PRO A 67 -14.69 10.43 -2.08
CA PRO A 67 -14.42 10.18 -3.51
C PRO A 67 -12.98 10.48 -3.89
N GLY A 68 -12.36 9.61 -4.69
CA GLY A 68 -10.98 9.80 -5.15
C GLY A 68 -10.75 9.31 -6.57
N TYR A 69 -9.70 9.83 -7.21
CA TYR A 69 -9.16 9.31 -8.47
C TYR A 69 -7.63 9.43 -8.48
N ARG A 70 -6.97 8.78 -9.44
CA ARG A 70 -5.52 8.78 -9.58
C ARG A 70 -5.07 9.11 -10.99
N ILE A 71 -3.94 9.80 -11.09
CA ILE A 71 -3.21 10.05 -12.32
C ILE A 71 -1.81 9.41 -12.18
N TYR A 72 -1.42 8.60 -13.16
CA TYR A 72 -0.08 8.00 -13.24
C TYR A 72 0.76 8.74 -14.26
N TYR A 73 2.00 9.02 -13.90
CA TYR A 73 3.02 9.54 -14.81
C TYR A 73 3.88 8.37 -15.27
N ILE A 74 3.84 8.07 -16.57
CA ILE A 74 4.54 6.93 -17.18
C ILE A 74 5.73 7.44 -17.99
N ASP A 75 6.80 6.67 -18.01
CA ASP A 75 7.93 6.91 -18.91
C ASP A 75 7.45 6.90 -20.38
N GLY A 76 7.64 8.04 -21.04
CA GLY A 76 6.93 8.41 -22.26
C GLY A 76 7.44 7.72 -23.52
N ASP A 77 7.00 8.21 -24.68
CA ASP A 77 7.43 7.68 -25.98
C ASP A 77 8.82 8.20 -26.36
N HIS A 78 9.82 7.31 -26.28
CA HIS A 78 11.18 7.54 -26.81
C HIS A 78 11.93 6.20 -27.02
N ASP A 79 13.05 6.24 -27.74
CA ASP A 79 13.82 5.04 -28.17
C ASP A 79 14.28 4.11 -27.04
N LYS A 80 14.36 4.61 -25.81
CA LYS A 80 14.82 3.88 -24.61
C LYS A 80 13.75 3.82 -23.52
N THR A 81 12.48 3.95 -23.88
CA THR A 81 11.37 3.97 -22.93
C THR A 81 11.32 2.68 -22.12
N THR A 82 11.23 2.84 -20.81
CA THR A 82 11.04 1.74 -19.87
C THR A 82 9.57 1.40 -19.65
N ARG A 83 8.66 2.31 -20.04
CA ARG A 83 7.22 2.27 -19.71
C ARG A 83 6.92 2.15 -18.21
N ALA A 84 7.91 2.46 -17.36
CA ALA A 84 7.76 2.39 -15.92
C ALA A 84 6.85 3.52 -15.41
N VAL A 85 6.21 3.29 -14.27
CA VAL A 85 5.54 4.35 -13.53
C VAL A 85 6.60 5.22 -12.84
N MET A 86 6.67 6.49 -13.22
CA MET A 86 7.66 7.46 -12.73
C MET A 86 7.19 8.17 -11.46
N ASP A 87 5.89 8.45 -11.36
CA ASP A 87 5.21 8.91 -10.16
C ASP A 87 3.69 8.68 -10.30
N HIS A 88 2.93 8.90 -9.25
CA HIS A 88 1.48 9.06 -9.35
C HIS A 88 0.96 10.07 -8.33
N GLU A 89 -0.17 10.69 -8.67
CA GLU A 89 -0.89 11.58 -7.77
C GLU A 89 -2.31 11.07 -7.52
N SER A 90 -2.70 11.10 -6.25
CA SER A 90 -4.08 10.82 -5.84
C SER A 90 -4.80 12.14 -5.57
N TRP A 91 -6.00 12.26 -6.09
CA TRP A 91 -6.90 13.38 -5.86
C TRP A 91 -8.10 12.92 -5.05
N THR A 92 -8.61 13.79 -4.20
CA THR A 92 -9.77 13.50 -3.37
C THR A 92 -10.69 14.71 -3.30
N MET A 93 -11.94 14.45 -2.95
CA MET A 93 -12.95 15.47 -2.66
C MET A 93 -13.48 15.23 -1.25
N ASN A 94 -13.38 16.25 -0.38
CA ASN A 94 -13.97 16.15 0.96
C ASN A 94 -15.50 16.13 0.83
N LEU A 95 -16.09 14.95 1.04
CA LEU A 95 -17.53 14.76 0.83
C LEU A 95 -18.37 15.60 1.80
N ARG A 96 -17.88 15.80 3.04
CA ARG A 96 -18.57 16.62 4.04
C ARG A 96 -18.62 18.08 3.62
N GLU A 97 -17.51 18.62 3.14
CA GLU A 97 -17.43 19.99 2.64
C GLU A 97 -18.27 20.18 1.37
N ALA A 98 -18.20 19.25 0.42
CA ALA A 98 -19.00 19.29 -0.80
C ALA A 98 -20.51 19.33 -0.49
N ASN A 99 -20.97 18.53 0.47
CA ASN A 99 -22.36 18.53 0.91
C ASN A 99 -22.76 19.83 1.64
N LEU A 100 -21.83 20.44 2.38
CA LEU A 100 -22.07 21.70 3.09
C LEU A 100 -22.17 22.89 2.12
N TYR A 101 -21.27 22.96 1.13
CA TYR A 101 -21.19 24.06 0.18
C TYR A 101 -22.10 23.90 -1.05
N GLY A 102 -22.56 22.68 -1.34
CA GLY A 102 -23.42 22.38 -2.48
C GLY A 102 -22.68 22.22 -3.81
N TYR A 103 -21.35 22.14 -3.81
CA TYR A 103 -20.54 21.86 -4.99
C TYR A 103 -19.25 21.11 -4.64
N PRO A 104 -18.72 20.26 -5.55
CA PRO A 104 -17.52 19.47 -5.29
C PRO A 104 -16.24 20.32 -5.42
N ILE A 105 -15.32 20.17 -4.46
CA ILE A 105 -13.97 20.73 -4.53
C ILE A 105 -12.97 19.58 -4.54
N TRP A 106 -12.35 19.36 -5.70
CA TRP A 106 -11.29 18.37 -5.86
C TRP A 106 -9.92 19.00 -5.58
N PHE A 107 -9.11 18.32 -4.77
CA PHE A 107 -7.75 18.75 -4.48
C PHE A 107 -6.78 17.58 -4.55
N LYS A 108 -5.53 17.88 -4.91
CA LYS A 108 -4.45 16.89 -4.91
C LYS A 108 -4.15 16.50 -3.47
N LEU A 109 -4.34 15.22 -3.16
CA LEU A 109 -4.09 14.69 -1.83
C LEU A 109 -2.59 14.48 -1.60
N TYR A 110 -1.92 13.82 -2.55
CA TYR A 110 -0.47 13.62 -2.51
C TYR A 110 0.09 13.19 -3.87
N THR A 111 1.42 13.30 -4.02
CA THR A 111 2.22 12.55 -5.01
C THR A 111 3.03 11.49 -4.26
N ALA A 112 3.13 10.26 -4.78
CA ALA A 112 3.73 9.13 -4.05
C ALA A 112 5.16 9.41 -3.61
N ARG A 113 6.01 9.87 -4.54
CA ARG A 113 7.43 10.13 -4.25
C ARG A 113 7.62 11.16 -3.15
N GLN A 114 6.87 12.28 -3.21
CA GLN A 114 6.96 13.33 -2.20
C GLN A 114 6.44 12.87 -0.83
N ALA A 115 5.29 12.18 -0.79
CA ALA A 115 4.66 11.77 0.45
C ALA A 115 5.48 10.76 1.24
N PHE A 116 6.08 9.81 0.53
CA PHE A 116 6.78 8.68 1.13
C PHE A 116 8.31 8.80 1.04
N GLY A 117 8.82 9.93 0.55
CA GLY A 117 10.26 10.18 0.42
C GLY A 117 10.95 9.17 -0.51
N MET A 118 10.29 8.77 -1.60
CA MET A 118 10.80 7.75 -2.52
C MET A 118 11.49 8.39 -3.72
N GLU A 119 12.70 7.92 -4.04
CA GLU A 119 13.44 8.40 -5.22
C GLU A 119 12.87 7.87 -6.53
N ALA A 120 12.27 6.69 -6.53
CA ALA A 120 11.61 6.06 -7.67
C ALA A 120 10.47 5.16 -7.19
N LEU A 121 9.67 4.62 -8.12
CA LEU A 121 8.54 3.73 -7.83
C LEU A 121 8.75 2.31 -8.39
N ARG A 122 9.98 1.80 -8.34
CA ARG A 122 10.31 0.43 -8.76
C ARG A 122 9.79 -0.56 -7.71
N PRO A 123 9.66 -1.86 -8.05
CA PRO A 123 9.22 -2.87 -7.08
C PRO A 123 10.03 -2.86 -5.77
N GLN A 124 11.34 -2.64 -5.85
CA GLN A 124 12.22 -2.52 -4.70
C GLN A 124 11.90 -1.31 -3.81
N ASP A 125 11.56 -0.16 -4.39
CA ASP A 125 11.24 1.04 -3.63
C ASP A 125 9.93 0.84 -2.82
N TRP A 126 8.95 0.13 -3.40
CA TRP A 126 7.70 -0.23 -2.73
C TRP A 126 7.89 -1.27 -1.61
N ASP A 127 8.74 -2.27 -1.83
CA ASP A 127 9.12 -3.23 -0.78
C ASP A 127 9.79 -2.53 0.42
N GLU A 128 10.73 -1.63 0.14
CA GLU A 128 11.38 -0.81 1.17
C GLU A 128 10.40 0.09 1.92
N LEU A 129 9.38 0.64 1.24
CA LEU A 129 8.34 1.41 1.89
C LEU A 129 7.55 0.56 2.89
N VAL A 130 7.19 -0.68 2.54
CA VAL A 130 6.53 -1.62 3.47
C VAL A 130 7.41 -1.91 4.69
N GLU A 131 8.71 -2.10 4.48
CA GLU A 131 9.66 -2.34 5.55
C GLU A 131 9.85 -1.10 6.46
N LYS A 132 9.88 0.11 5.89
CA LYS A 132 9.92 1.35 6.67
C LYS A 132 8.64 1.52 7.49
N MET A 133 7.47 1.34 6.90
CA MET A 133 6.18 1.42 7.61
C MET A 133 6.04 0.42 8.76
N THR A 134 6.74 -0.71 8.67
CA THR A 134 6.80 -1.68 9.77
C THR A 134 7.42 -1.05 11.03
N ASN A 135 8.51 -0.30 10.87
CA ASN A 135 9.32 0.25 11.97
C ASN A 135 9.02 1.72 12.30
N GLU A 136 8.38 2.47 11.39
CA GLU A 136 8.12 3.90 11.53
C GLU A 136 6.59 4.16 11.63
N PRO A 137 6.04 4.31 12.85
CA PRO A 137 4.59 4.47 13.05
C PRO A 137 4.00 5.67 12.32
N GLN A 138 4.72 6.80 12.27
CA GLN A 138 4.25 8.01 11.60
C GLN A 138 4.08 7.84 10.09
N LEU A 139 5.00 7.07 9.46
CA LEU A 139 4.92 6.77 8.03
C LEU A 139 3.73 5.86 7.74
N PHE A 140 3.48 4.86 8.59
CA PHE A 140 2.29 4.03 8.49
C PHE A 140 0.99 4.84 8.69
N GLU A 141 0.93 5.74 9.67
CA GLU A 141 -0.25 6.59 9.88
C GLU A 141 -0.53 7.51 8.67
N LEU A 142 0.52 8.03 8.04
CA LEU A 142 0.42 8.79 6.80
C LEU A 142 -0.14 7.93 5.66
N PHE A 143 0.42 6.73 5.45
CA PHE A 143 -0.09 5.77 4.47
C PHE A 143 -1.55 5.43 4.75
N TYR A 144 -1.90 5.09 5.99
CA TYR A 144 -3.25 4.75 6.41
C TYR A 144 -4.23 5.92 6.21
N LYS A 145 -3.76 7.17 6.27
CA LYS A 145 -4.60 8.35 5.97
C LYS A 145 -4.95 8.38 4.48
N TYR A 146 -3.98 8.10 3.62
CA TYR A 146 -4.18 8.07 2.19
C TYR A 146 -4.95 6.84 1.72
N TYR A 147 -4.76 5.68 2.36
CA TYR A 147 -5.56 4.47 2.17
C TYR A 147 -7.07 4.75 2.19
N TYR A 148 -7.50 5.60 3.13
CA TYR A 148 -8.89 6.06 3.28
C TYR A 148 -9.21 7.37 2.54
N LYS A 149 -8.37 7.82 1.61
CA LYS A 149 -8.53 9.08 0.85
C LYS A 149 -8.75 10.31 1.74
N ALA A 150 -8.08 10.33 2.90
CA ALA A 150 -8.25 11.33 3.95
C ALA A 150 -9.70 11.49 4.44
N SER A 151 -10.46 10.39 4.47
CA SER A 151 -11.81 10.37 5.03
C SER A 151 -11.78 10.76 6.52
N PRO A 152 -12.63 11.70 6.97
CA PRO A 152 -12.71 12.09 8.37
C PRO A 152 -13.36 11.04 9.28
N VAL A 153 -14.02 10.04 8.69
CA VAL A 153 -14.68 8.92 9.39
C VAL A 153 -13.87 7.62 9.30
N ARG A 154 -12.60 7.70 8.87
CA ARG A 154 -11.66 6.58 8.89
C ARG A 154 -11.59 5.96 10.30
N PRO A 155 -11.74 4.63 10.45
CA PRO A 155 -11.64 3.97 11.75
C PRO A 155 -10.21 4.02 12.30
N GLY A 156 -10.04 3.74 13.59
CA GLY A 156 -8.72 3.49 14.17
C GLY A 156 -8.09 2.20 13.63
N CYS A 157 -6.76 2.14 13.57
CA CYS A 157 -6.01 0.95 13.18
C CYS A 157 -5.12 0.49 14.32
N ASP A 158 -5.46 -0.65 14.91
CA ASP A 158 -4.64 -1.30 15.93
C ASP A 158 -3.49 -2.12 15.30
N ILE A 159 -2.74 -2.83 16.15
CA ILE A 159 -1.59 -3.64 15.72
C ILE A 159 -1.98 -4.73 14.71
N GLU A 160 -3.16 -5.34 14.87
CA GLU A 160 -3.64 -6.41 13.98
C GLU A 160 -4.11 -5.84 12.64
N CYS A 161 -4.77 -4.68 12.66
CA CYS A 161 -5.06 -3.90 11.47
C CYS A 161 -3.77 -3.55 10.70
N LYS A 162 -2.73 -3.04 11.40
CA LYS A 162 -1.43 -2.71 10.79
C LYS A 162 -0.78 -3.93 10.15
N LYS A 163 -0.71 -5.06 10.87
CA LYS A 163 -0.19 -6.33 10.33
C LYS A 163 -0.94 -6.72 9.06
N ARG A 164 -2.27 -6.75 9.10
CA ARG A 164 -3.09 -7.12 7.93
C ARG A 164 -2.78 -6.25 6.72
N ILE A 165 -2.80 -4.93 6.88
CA ILE A 165 -2.51 -4.00 5.77
C ILE A 165 -1.11 -4.26 5.21
N LEU A 166 -0.07 -4.28 6.04
CA LEU A 166 1.30 -4.50 5.57
C LEU A 166 1.50 -5.88 4.93
N CYS A 167 0.86 -6.92 5.45
CA CYS A 167 0.81 -8.23 4.81
C CYS A 167 0.16 -8.18 3.44
N ASP A 168 -0.92 -7.40 3.31
CA ASP A 168 -1.66 -7.32 2.06
C ASP A 168 -0.83 -6.64 0.98
N LEU A 169 -0.15 -5.54 1.34
CA LEU A 169 0.81 -4.83 0.47
C LEU A 169 1.96 -5.73 0.00
N ARG A 170 2.47 -6.62 0.87
CA ARG A 170 3.58 -7.53 0.56
C ARG A 170 3.15 -8.80 -0.20
N SER A 171 1.91 -8.90 -0.70
CA SER A 171 1.44 -10.18 -1.22
C SER A 171 0.61 -10.04 -2.49
N GLY A 172 1.24 -10.07 -3.67
CA GLY A 172 0.54 -10.22 -4.96
C GLY A 172 -0.12 -11.60 -5.20
N ARG A 173 -0.15 -12.48 -4.19
CA ARG A 173 -0.69 -13.85 -4.29
C ARG A 173 -1.74 -14.11 -3.22
N SER A 174 -3.00 -14.22 -3.63
CA SER A 174 -4.14 -14.49 -2.76
C SER A 174 -3.98 -15.83 -2.03
N HIS A 175 -4.48 -15.88 -0.79
CA HIS A 175 -4.46 -17.05 0.09
C HIS A 175 -3.06 -17.60 0.42
N ASP A 176 -2.06 -16.74 0.49
CA ASP A 176 -0.67 -17.14 0.74
C ASP A 176 0.06 -16.31 1.82
N ARG A 177 -0.72 -15.69 2.71
CA ARG A 177 -0.23 -14.86 3.82
C ARG A 177 0.86 -15.53 4.66
N LYS A 178 0.74 -16.86 4.89
CA LYS A 178 1.70 -17.62 5.70
C LYS A 178 3.13 -17.51 5.17
N ASN A 179 3.32 -17.50 3.85
CA ASN A 179 4.66 -17.48 3.25
C ASN A 179 5.15 -16.05 3.00
N LEU A 180 4.25 -15.14 2.62
CA LEU A 180 4.58 -13.77 2.24
C LEU A 180 4.66 -12.80 3.42
N CYS A 181 4.07 -13.11 4.59
CA CYS A 181 4.00 -12.15 5.69
C CYS A 181 4.72 -12.54 6.98
N GLN A 182 5.28 -13.75 7.08
CA GLN A 182 5.85 -14.25 8.33
C GLN A 182 6.94 -13.32 8.92
N SER A 183 7.77 -12.72 8.07
CA SER A 183 8.80 -11.78 8.51
C SER A 183 8.24 -10.44 9.02
N ILE A 184 7.20 -9.89 8.37
CA ILE A 184 6.57 -8.64 8.81
C ILE A 184 5.86 -8.85 10.15
N GLU A 185 5.06 -9.92 10.27
CA GLU A 185 4.34 -10.22 11.52
C GLU A 185 5.31 -10.38 12.69
N SER A 186 6.40 -11.14 12.50
CA SER A 186 7.44 -11.33 13.52
C SER A 186 8.13 -10.02 13.94
N ARG A 187 8.41 -9.12 13.00
CA ARG A 187 9.03 -7.81 13.30
C ARG A 187 8.09 -6.91 14.08
N ILE A 188 6.83 -6.85 13.69
CA ILE A 188 5.81 -6.04 14.39
C ILE A 188 5.63 -6.54 15.83
N ASP A 189 5.56 -7.86 16.02
CA ASP A 189 5.46 -8.45 17.35
C ASP A 189 6.68 -8.14 18.23
N THR A 190 7.88 -8.21 17.64
CA THR A 190 9.12 -7.85 18.34
C THR A 190 9.12 -6.37 18.75
N SER A 191 8.75 -5.46 17.84
CA SER A 191 8.67 -4.03 18.14
C SER A 191 7.63 -3.72 19.23
N ALA A 192 6.48 -4.38 19.19
CA ALA A 192 5.44 -4.21 20.20
C ALA A 192 5.95 -4.65 21.59
N THR A 193 6.59 -5.82 21.67
CA THR A 193 7.13 -6.34 22.95
C THR A 193 8.24 -5.45 23.52
N LEU A 194 9.09 -4.85 22.68
CA LEU A 194 10.11 -3.88 23.12
C LEU A 194 9.47 -2.61 23.68
N SER A 195 8.48 -2.04 22.98
CA SER A 195 7.75 -0.86 23.44
C SER A 195 7.03 -1.08 24.78
N TRP A 196 6.40 -2.25 24.96
CA TRP A 196 5.80 -2.63 26.25
C TRP A 196 6.85 -2.69 27.36
N ARG A 197 8.01 -3.32 27.12
CA ARG A 197 9.08 -3.40 28.12
C ARG A 197 9.57 -2.01 28.51
N GLU A 198 9.85 -1.13 27.55
CA GLU A 198 10.27 0.24 27.81
C GLU A 198 9.23 1.02 28.63
N TRP A 199 7.95 0.89 28.30
CA TRP A 199 6.87 1.49 29.08
C TRP A 199 6.84 0.98 30.52
N PHE A 200 6.94 -0.34 30.73
CA PHE A 200 6.99 -0.94 32.06
C PHE A 200 8.20 -0.45 32.86
N TYR A 201 9.39 -0.45 32.26
CA TYR A 201 10.61 0.03 32.94
C TYR A 201 10.52 1.51 33.29
N ASN A 202 10.07 2.36 32.36
CA ASN A 202 9.91 3.80 32.61
C ASN A 202 8.84 4.09 33.69
N THR A 203 7.81 3.24 33.80
CA THR A 203 6.78 3.38 34.85
C THR A 203 7.34 2.97 36.23
N ILE A 204 8.22 1.95 36.28
CA ILE A 204 8.84 1.47 37.52
C ILE A 204 9.96 2.41 38.00
N THR A 205 10.70 3.06 37.09
CA THR A 205 11.79 4.00 37.47
C THR A 205 11.31 5.40 37.87
N VAL A 206 10.02 5.69 37.71
CA VAL A 206 9.39 6.98 38.09
C VAL A 206 8.60 6.85 39.40
N SER A 207 8.78 5.75 40.16
CA SER A 207 8.23 5.55 41.51
C SER A 207 9.31 5.62 42.60
#